data_AF-A0AA44QCG2-F1
#
_entry.id   AF-A0AA44QCG2-F1
#
_cell.length_a   1.000
_cell.length_b   1.000
_cell.length_c   1.000
_cell.angle_alpha   90.00
_cell.angle_beta   90.00
_cell.angle_gamma   90.00
#
_symmetry.space_group_name_H-M   'P 1'
#
loop_
_entity.id
_entity.type
_entity.pdbx_description
1 polymer ?
#
loop_
_entity_poly.entity_id
_entity_poly.type
_entity_poly.pdbx_seq_one_letter_code
_entity_poly.pdbx_strand_id
1 'polypeptide(L)' 'MHDLNEEMDDLKVTVKELTKDIRILETRVIINEKDIATINKQLERINMNTTWILRIIVGAVLTGVLGLIIKGTL' A
#
# COMPACT_ATOMS: atom_id res chain seq x y z
N MET A 1 20.79 -49.96 -3.41
CA MET A 1 19.77 -49.83 -4.48
C MET A 1 18.37 -49.61 -3.93
N HIS A 2 17.95 -50.33 -2.87
CA HIS A 2 16.63 -50.10 -2.24
C HIS A 2 16.55 -48.73 -1.54
N ASP A 3 17.54 -48.37 -0.71
CA ASP A 3 17.60 -47.05 -0.02
C ASP A 3 17.59 -45.85 -0.98
N LEU A 4 18.28 -45.95 -2.11
CA LEU A 4 18.33 -44.86 -3.11
C LEU A 4 16.97 -44.61 -3.77
N ASN A 5 16.15 -45.66 -3.93
CA ASN A 5 14.80 -45.52 -4.45
C ASN A 5 13.87 -44.90 -3.42
N GLU A 6 14.06 -45.24 -2.14
CA GLU A 6 13.30 -44.70 -1.02
C GLU A 6 13.60 -43.20 -0.81
N GLU A 7 14.88 -42.81 -0.80
CA GLU A 7 15.28 -41.39 -0.79
C GLU A 7 14.75 -40.61 -1.99
N MET A 8 14.73 -41.23 -3.18
CA MET A 8 14.18 -40.57 -4.39
C MET A 8 12.68 -40.35 -4.31
N ASP A 9 11.93 -41.25 -3.70
CA ASP A 9 10.49 -41.08 -3.52
C ASP A 9 10.17 -40.06 -2.42
N ASP A 10 10.95 -40.03 -1.33
CA ASP A 10 10.83 -39.02 -0.28
C ASP A 10 11.16 -37.61 -0.81
N LEU A 11 12.17 -37.51 -1.69
CA LEU A 11 12.53 -36.27 -2.38
C LEU A 11 11.41 -35.79 -3.32
N LYS A 12 10.74 -36.70 -4.04
CA LYS A 12 9.57 -36.34 -4.90
C LYS A 12 8.42 -35.80 -4.07
N VAL A 13 8.15 -36.39 -2.90
CA VAL A 13 7.11 -35.90 -1.98
C VAL A 13 7.46 -34.49 -1.52
N THR A 14 8.70 -34.27 -1.08
CA THR A 14 9.19 -32.96 -0.66
C THR A 14 9.07 -31.91 -1.76
N VAL A 15 9.49 -32.22 -3.00
CA VAL A 15 9.37 -31.30 -4.14
C VAL A 15 7.90 -30.95 -4.45
N LYS A 16 7.00 -31.91 -4.31
CA LYS A 16 5.56 -31.70 -4.52
C LYS A 16 4.96 -30.78 -3.45
N GLU A 17 5.37 -30.92 -2.21
CA GLU A 17 4.98 -30.04 -1.10
C GLU A 17 5.52 -28.61 -1.32
N LEU A 18 6.82 -28.49 -1.66
CA LEU A 18 7.42 -27.19 -1.99
C LEU A 18 6.71 -26.49 -3.15
N THR A 19 6.30 -27.23 -4.19
CA THR A 19 5.55 -26.68 -5.33
C THR A 19 4.19 -26.13 -4.89
N LYS A 20 3.52 -26.79 -3.95
CA LYS A 20 2.25 -26.33 -3.39
C LYS A 20 2.44 -25.05 -2.57
N ASP A 21 3.47 -25.01 -1.73
CA ASP A 21 3.79 -23.86 -0.90
C ASP A 21 4.19 -22.65 -1.74
N ILE A 22 4.96 -22.85 -2.81
CA ILE A 22 5.28 -21.80 -3.79
C ILE A 22 4.00 -21.22 -4.39
N ARG A 23 3.04 -22.05 -4.81
CA ARG A 23 1.77 -21.56 -5.39
C ARG A 23 0.95 -20.74 -4.39
N ILE A 24 0.94 -21.14 -3.13
CA ILE A 24 0.29 -20.37 -2.05
C ILE A 24 1.01 -19.03 -1.86
N LEU A 25 2.34 -19.04 -1.87
CA LEU A 25 3.14 -17.84 -1.73
C LEU A 25 2.93 -16.88 -2.91
N GLU A 26 2.94 -17.36 -4.15
CA GLU A 26 2.63 -16.59 -5.35
C GLU A 26 1.25 -15.94 -5.25
N THR A 27 0.24 -16.69 -4.79
CA THR A 27 -1.11 -16.16 -4.58
C THR A 27 -1.11 -15.01 -3.57
N ARG A 28 -0.39 -15.15 -2.46
CA ARG A 28 -0.25 -14.09 -1.45
C ARG A 28 0.53 -12.89 -1.97
N VAL A 29 1.57 -13.10 -2.78
CA VAL A 29 2.34 -12.02 -3.41
C VAL A 29 1.46 -11.22 -4.36
N ILE A 30 0.67 -11.87 -5.22
CA ILE A 30 -0.26 -11.20 -6.14
C ILE A 30 -1.30 -10.37 -5.37
N ILE A 31 -1.84 -10.92 -4.27
CA ILE A 31 -2.76 -10.17 -3.40
C ILE A 31 -2.06 -8.96 -2.79
N ASN A 32 -0.86 -9.13 -2.26
CA ASN A 32 -0.09 -8.03 -1.68
C ASN A 32 0.24 -6.94 -2.71
N GLU A 33 0.60 -7.31 -3.94
CA GLU A 33 0.83 -6.35 -5.04
C GLU A 33 -0.44 -5.54 -5.35
N LYS A 34 -1.60 -6.20 -5.37
CA LYS A 34 -2.91 -5.56 -5.56
C LYS A 34 -3.26 -4.63 -4.40
N ASP A 35 -2.97 -5.01 -3.17
CA ASP A 35 -3.21 -4.21 -1.98
C ASP A 35 -2.31 -2.97 -1.99
N ILE A 36 -1.02 -3.11 -2.33
CA ILE A 36 -0.08 -1.99 -2.51
C ILE A 36 -0.60 -1.02 -3.57
N ALA A 37 -1.05 -1.52 -4.73
CA ALA A 37 -1.62 -0.68 -5.78
C ALA A 37 -2.87 0.08 -5.31
N THR A 38 -3.68 -0.54 -4.44
CA THR A 38 -4.87 0.10 -3.85
C THR A 38 -4.50 1.16 -2.82
N ILE A 39 -3.50 0.90 -1.98
CA ILE A 39 -2.93 1.85 -1.03
C ILE A 39 -2.39 3.07 -1.76
N ASN A 40 -1.63 2.90 -2.84
CA ASN A 40 -1.12 4.02 -3.63
C ASN A 40 -2.23 4.93 -4.16
N LYS A 41 -3.33 4.35 -4.68
CA LYS A 41 -4.50 5.14 -5.13
C LYS A 41 -5.20 5.86 -3.97
N GLN A 42 -5.27 5.25 -2.79
CA GLN A 42 -5.80 5.91 -1.60
C GLN A 42 -4.89 7.06 -1.15
N LEU A 43 -3.58 6.87 -1.22
CA LEU A 43 -2.58 7.87 -0.88
C LEU A 43 -2.64 9.08 -1.83
N GLU A 44 -2.82 8.85 -3.14
CA GLU A 44 -3.05 9.94 -4.10
C GLU A 44 -4.31 10.75 -3.78
N ARG A 45 -5.42 10.08 -3.43
CA ARG A 45 -6.65 10.77 -3.00
C ARG A 45 -6.45 11.57 -1.72
N ILE A 46 -5.75 11.02 -0.74
CA ILE A 46 -5.40 11.72 0.50
C ILE A 46 -4.54 12.94 0.18
N ASN A 47 -3.52 12.80 -0.67
CA ASN A 47 -2.62 13.88 -1.06
C ASN A 47 -3.35 15.01 -1.82
N MET A 48 -4.32 14.65 -2.66
CA MET A 48 -5.19 15.64 -3.30
C MET A 48 -5.96 16.42 -2.23
N ASN A 49 -6.62 15.72 -1.31
CA ASN A 49 -7.40 16.34 -0.24
C ASN A 49 -6.55 17.24 0.68
N THR A 50 -5.33 16.83 1.05
CA THR A 50 -4.41 17.66 1.87
C THR A 50 -4.00 18.94 1.13
N THR A 51 -3.76 18.85 -0.18
CA THR A 51 -3.45 20.01 -1.02
C THR A 51 -4.64 20.99 -1.13
N TRP A 52 -5.87 20.49 -1.17
CA TRP A 52 -7.07 21.34 -1.10
C TRP A 52 -7.24 21.99 0.28
N ILE A 53 -7.06 21.23 1.36
CA ILE A 53 -7.13 21.74 2.74
C ILE A 53 -6.11 22.86 2.96
N LEU A 54 -4.88 22.70 2.48
CA LEU A 54 -3.84 23.73 2.58
C LEU A 54 -4.29 25.06 1.95
N ARG A 55 -4.92 25.02 0.76
CA ARG A 55 -5.42 26.24 0.09
C ARG A 55 -6.53 26.92 0.88
N ILE A 56 -7.44 26.16 1.47
CA ILE A 56 -8.52 26.70 2.30
C ILE A 56 -7.95 27.40 3.53
N ILE A 57 -6.98 26.77 4.20
CA ILE A 57 -6.34 27.35 5.39
C ILE A 57 -5.62 28.65 5.03
N VAL A 58 -4.81 28.65 3.96
CA VAL A 58 -4.11 29.87 3.50
C VAL A 58 -5.11 30.97 3.12
N GLY A 59 -6.17 30.62 2.40
CA GLY A 59 -7.24 31.56 2.04
C GLY A 59 -7.93 32.15 3.28
N ALA A 60 -8.31 31.31 4.24
CA ALA A 60 -8.95 31.74 5.48
C ALA A 60 -8.06 32.68 6.29
N VAL A 61 -6.76 32.38 6.40
CA VAL A 61 -5.78 33.23 7.09
C VAL A 61 -5.65 34.58 6.38
N LEU A 62 -5.44 34.60 5.06
CA LEU A 62 -5.31 35.83 4.29
C LEU A 62 -6.57 36.70 4.39
N THR A 63 -7.74 36.08 4.23
CA THR A 63 -9.03 36.79 4.30
C THR A 63 -9.30 37.31 5.72
N GLY A 64 -8.92 36.54 6.75
CA GLY A 64 -9.00 36.96 8.14
C GLY A 64 -8.12 38.18 8.44
N VAL A 65 -6.85 38.15 8.01
CA VAL A 65 -5.92 39.27 8.19
C VAL A 65 -6.38 40.52 7.43
N LEU A 66 -6.77 40.38 6.16
CA LEU A 66 -7.29 41.50 5.36
C LEU A 66 -8.56 42.08 5.98
N GLY A 67 -9.45 41.24 6.51
CA GLY A 67 -10.65 41.69 7.20
C GLY A 67 -10.37 42.51 8.46
N LEU A 68 -9.32 42.15 9.22
CA LEU A 68 -8.88 42.90 10.40
C LEU A 68 -8.26 44.26 10.04
N ILE A 69 -7.49 44.31 8.94
CA ILE A 69 -6.92 45.56 8.40
C ILE A 69 -8.04 46.49 7.92
N ILE A 70 -8.99 45.98 7.13
CA ILE A 70 -10.10 46.80 6.59
C ILE A 70 -11.01 47.34 7.70
N LYS A 71 -11.22 46.58 8.79
CA LYS A 71 -12.02 47.04 9.94
C LYS A 71 -11.28 48.06 10.82
N GLY A 72 -10.03 48.38 10.55
CA GLY A 72 -9.22 49.30 11.37
C GLY A 72 -8.97 48.79 12.78
N THR A 73 -9.06 47.47 12.98
CA THR A 73 -8.78 46.81 14.27
C THR A 73 -7.30 46.47 14.45
N LEU A 74 -6.52 46.57 13.37
CA LEU A 74 -5.06 46.52 13.35
C LEU A 74 -4.50 47.88 12.91
#